data_AF-A0A831UWX4-F1
#
_entry.id   AF-A0A831UWX4-F1
#
_cell.length_a   1.000
_cell.length_b   1.000
_cell.length_c   1.000
_cell.angle_alpha   90.00
_cell.angle_beta   90.00
_cell.angle_gamma   90.00
#
_symmetry.space_group_name_H-M   'P 1'
#
loop_
_entity.id
_entity.type
_entity.pdbx_description
1 polymer ?
#
loop_
_entity_poly.entity_id
_entity_poly.type
_entity_poly.pdbx_seq_one_letter_code
_entity_poly.pdbx_strand_id
1 'polypeptide(L)'
;MRMQVKGGEGFDASWCWQTPVYDRALMLERESGYFLQALCHDFFGLEPDTGTLNREFGLIAEMAGKAPAGFFLHRDFQSRNIMITDGAIRIIDFQGGRLGPLGYDLASLLIDPYVCLSKELQEALLDEYLSELLKQVKYDPHALREEYLYLSLQRNLQILGAFAFLGKQRGKSFFLPFIQPALLSIRELLRKAESAQYPVLVGVIDSCLEKIGNKTT
;
A
#
# COMPACT_ATOMS: atom_id res chain seq x y z
N MET A 1 14.76 6.84 5.11
CA MET A 1 14.73 7.49 6.44
C MET A 1 15.02 8.99 6.44
N ARG A 2 16.20 9.49 6.05
CA ARG A 2 16.49 10.96 6.07
C ARG A 2 15.43 11.78 5.33
N MET A 3 14.96 11.30 4.17
CA MET A 3 13.87 11.90 3.41
C MET A 3 12.58 12.02 4.22
N GLN A 4 12.15 10.94 4.89
CA GLN A 4 10.89 10.92 5.66
C GLN A 4 10.95 11.80 6.92
N VAL A 5 12.04 11.72 7.68
CA VAL A 5 12.19 12.42 8.95
C VAL A 5 12.51 13.90 8.74
N LYS A 6 13.56 14.22 7.98
CA LYS A 6 13.98 15.62 7.76
C LYS A 6 13.15 16.32 6.69
N GLY A 7 12.60 15.59 5.72
CA GLY A 7 11.76 16.19 4.67
C GLY A 7 10.41 16.66 5.18
N GLY A 8 9.96 16.17 6.35
CA GLY A 8 8.76 16.68 7.02
C GLY A 8 8.99 17.99 7.77
N GLU A 9 10.23 18.28 8.16
CA GLU A 9 10.59 19.52 8.87
C GLU A 9 10.47 20.72 7.92
N GLY A 10 9.53 21.62 8.20
CA GLY A 10 9.29 22.79 7.35
C GLY A 10 8.61 22.47 6.01
N PHE A 11 8.01 21.29 5.87
CA PHE A 11 7.24 20.94 4.68
C PHE A 11 6.01 21.85 4.53
N ASP A 12 5.94 22.56 3.41
CA ASP A 12 4.80 23.42 3.10
C ASP A 12 3.68 22.60 2.44
N ALA A 13 2.62 22.36 3.22
CA ALA A 13 1.45 21.62 2.77
C ALA A 13 0.70 22.29 1.60
N SER A 14 0.95 23.57 1.31
CA SER A 14 0.37 24.25 0.13
C SER A 14 0.94 23.76 -1.19
N TRP A 15 2.08 23.06 -1.18
CA TRP A 15 2.65 22.43 -2.38
C TRP A 15 1.93 21.14 -2.78
N CYS A 16 1.08 20.60 -1.91
CA CYS A 16 0.34 19.38 -2.19
C CYS A 16 -0.76 19.62 -3.22
N TRP A 17 -0.69 18.89 -4.35
CA TRP A 17 -1.67 19.01 -5.45
C TRP A 17 -3.08 18.50 -5.10
N GLN A 18 -3.24 17.61 -4.11
CA GLN A 18 -4.54 16.98 -3.78
C GLN A 18 -4.91 17.11 -2.31
N THR A 19 -4.19 16.38 -1.44
CA THR A 19 -4.42 16.43 0.00
C THR A 19 -3.10 16.70 0.70
N PRO A 20 -3.10 17.56 1.73
CA PRO A 20 -1.89 17.89 2.49
C PRO A 20 -1.40 16.73 3.36
N VAL A 21 -2.32 15.81 3.71
CA VAL A 21 -2.08 14.69 4.61
C VAL A 21 -2.67 13.41 4.03
N TYR A 22 -2.02 12.29 4.31
CA TYR A 22 -2.55 10.95 4.13
C TYR A 22 -3.50 10.61 5.29
N ASP A 23 -4.78 10.91 5.11
CA ASP A 23 -5.82 10.76 6.13
C ASP A 23 -6.79 9.59 5.84
N ARG A 24 -7.72 9.38 6.77
CA ARG A 24 -8.73 8.31 6.67
C ARG A 24 -9.64 8.47 5.45
N ALA A 25 -9.97 9.70 5.06
CA ALA A 25 -10.82 9.94 3.88
C ALA A 25 -10.11 9.48 2.61
N LEU A 26 -8.82 9.82 2.47
CA LEU A 26 -7.99 9.36 1.37
C LEU A 26 -7.87 7.83 1.34
N MET A 27 -7.59 7.18 2.47
CA MET A 27 -7.53 5.70 2.57
C MET A 27 -8.81 5.05 2.01
N LEU A 28 -9.98 5.56 2.44
CA LEU A 28 -11.26 5.00 2.03
C LEU A 28 -11.61 5.30 0.58
N GLU A 29 -11.39 6.51 0.11
CA GLU A 29 -11.80 6.91 -1.25
C GLU A 29 -10.80 6.45 -2.32
N ARG A 30 -9.50 6.66 -2.08
CA ARG A 30 -8.44 6.52 -3.08
C ARG A 30 -7.76 5.16 -3.06
N GLU A 31 -7.95 4.37 -2.01
CA GLU A 31 -7.37 3.05 -1.92
C GLU A 31 -8.46 1.99 -1.90
N SER A 32 -9.27 1.95 -0.85
CA SER A 32 -10.29 0.93 -0.66
C SER A 32 -11.44 1.05 -1.67
N GLY A 33 -11.96 2.27 -1.85
CA GLY A 33 -13.00 2.56 -2.83
C GLY A 33 -12.50 2.37 -4.27
N TYR A 34 -11.23 2.70 -4.51
CA TYR A 34 -10.62 2.48 -5.82
C TYR A 34 -10.41 0.99 -6.12
N PHE A 35 -10.01 0.18 -5.14
CA PHE A 35 -9.99 -1.27 -5.22
C PHE A 35 -11.37 -1.85 -5.55
N LEU A 36 -12.41 -1.42 -4.81
CA LEU A 36 -13.77 -1.89 -5.02
C LEU A 36 -14.23 -1.58 -6.45
N GLN A 37 -14.10 -0.33 -6.90
CA GLN A 37 -14.53 0.06 -8.24
C GLN A 37 -13.67 -0.60 -9.32
N ALA A 38 -12.36 -0.39 -9.31
CA ALA A 38 -11.51 -0.72 -10.44
C ALA A 38 -11.19 -2.22 -10.52
N LEU A 39 -10.96 -2.90 -9.39
CA LEU A 39 -10.64 -4.33 -9.38
C LEU A 39 -11.92 -5.17 -9.30
N CYS A 40 -12.79 -4.93 -8.31
CA CYS A 40 -13.92 -5.83 -8.07
C CYS A 40 -14.97 -5.69 -9.17
N HIS A 41 -15.56 -4.50 -9.33
CA HIS A 41 -16.61 -4.27 -10.32
C HIS A 41 -16.04 -4.23 -11.75
N ASP A 42 -15.15 -3.28 -12.03
CA ASP A 42 -14.75 -3.02 -13.41
C ASP A 42 -13.92 -4.15 -13.98
N PHE A 43 -12.98 -4.72 -13.23
CA PHE A 43 -12.05 -5.74 -13.77
C PHE A 43 -12.63 -7.15 -13.75
N PHE A 44 -13.09 -7.62 -12.58
CA PHE A 44 -13.59 -8.99 -12.39
C PHE A 44 -15.11 -9.16 -12.51
N GLY A 45 -15.89 -8.08 -12.49
CA GLY A 45 -17.36 -8.15 -12.48
C GLY A 45 -17.91 -8.81 -11.21
N LEU A 46 -17.26 -8.56 -10.08
CA LEU A 46 -17.68 -9.04 -8.76
C LEU A 46 -18.66 -8.04 -8.13
N GLU A 47 -19.67 -8.57 -7.46
CA GLU A 47 -20.68 -7.81 -6.72
C GLU A 47 -20.67 -8.27 -5.24
N PRO A 48 -19.64 -7.89 -4.45
CA PRO A 48 -19.57 -8.27 -3.04
C PRO A 48 -20.63 -7.55 -2.20
N ASP A 49 -20.86 -8.03 -0.97
CA ASP A 49 -21.61 -7.28 0.05
C ASP A 49 -20.85 -5.99 0.39
N THR A 50 -21.18 -4.93 -0.34
CA THR A 50 -20.53 -3.63 -0.26
C THR A 50 -20.75 -2.98 1.11
N GLY A 51 -21.88 -3.27 1.77
CA GLY A 51 -22.16 -2.74 3.10
C GLY A 51 -21.18 -3.29 4.13
N THR A 52 -20.94 -4.60 4.12
CA THR A 52 -19.98 -5.25 5.02
C THR A 52 -18.53 -4.96 4.63
N LEU A 53 -18.22 -5.01 3.33
CA LEU A 53 -16.87 -4.71 2.84
C LEU A 53 -16.42 -3.29 3.17
N ASN A 54 -17.32 -2.29 3.07
CA ASN A 54 -17.01 -0.92 3.48
C ASN A 54 -16.76 -0.79 5.00
N ARG A 55 -17.40 -1.62 5.84
CA ARG A 55 -17.10 -1.66 7.27
C ARG A 55 -15.71 -2.25 7.51
N GLU A 56 -15.35 -3.32 6.81
CA GLU A 56 -14.01 -3.92 6.87
C GLU A 56 -12.93 -2.95 6.42
N PHE A 57 -13.14 -2.21 5.32
CA PHE A 57 -12.25 -1.11 4.91
C PHE A 57 -12.16 -0.02 5.97
N GLY A 58 -13.28 0.32 6.62
CA GLY A 58 -13.33 1.24 7.75
C GLY A 58 -12.41 0.83 8.91
N LEU A 59 -12.41 -0.46 9.27
CA LEU A 59 -11.55 -1.02 10.32
C LEU A 59 -10.07 -0.97 9.92
N ILE A 60 -9.73 -1.35 8.69
CA ILE A 60 -8.35 -1.27 8.19
C ILE A 60 -7.86 0.19 8.21
N ALA A 61 -8.69 1.13 7.76
CA ALA A 61 -8.37 2.56 7.76
C ALA A 61 -8.25 3.14 9.18
N GLU A 62 -9.08 2.70 10.11
CA GLU A 62 -9.00 3.08 11.52
C GLU A 62 -7.67 2.63 12.14
N MET A 63 -7.29 1.37 11.93
CA MET A 63 -6.04 0.82 12.44
C MET A 63 -4.81 1.49 11.80
N ALA A 64 -4.83 1.68 10.48
CA ALA A 64 -3.78 2.42 9.78
C ALA A 64 -3.67 3.90 10.24
N GLY A 65 -4.81 4.51 10.57
CA GLY A 65 -4.91 5.89 11.04
C GLY A 65 -4.37 6.14 12.46
N LYS A 66 -4.03 5.09 13.21
CA LYS A 66 -3.32 5.22 14.50
C LYS A 66 -1.88 5.70 14.30
N ALA A 67 -1.30 5.47 13.12
CA ALA A 67 0.04 5.90 12.79
C ALA A 67 0.10 7.45 12.70
N PRO A 68 1.07 8.11 13.36
CA PRO A 68 1.35 9.53 13.22
C PRO A 68 1.65 9.89 11.76
N ALA A 69 0.89 10.83 11.22
CA ALA A 69 0.99 11.26 9.83
C ALA A 69 1.84 12.53 9.64
N GLY A 70 2.85 12.75 10.51
CA GLY A 70 3.67 13.96 10.54
C GLY A 70 4.96 13.90 9.72
N PHE A 71 5.21 12.81 9.00
CA PHE A 71 6.46 12.59 8.26
C PHE A 71 6.27 12.87 6.78
N PHE A 72 7.36 13.16 6.06
CA PHE A 72 7.26 13.26 4.61
C PHE A 72 6.98 11.89 4.00
N LEU A 73 5.89 11.82 3.26
CA LEU A 73 5.42 10.68 2.49
C LEU A 73 5.64 10.96 1.01
N HIS A 74 6.50 10.17 0.36
CA HIS A 74 6.73 10.24 -1.08
C HIS A 74 5.50 9.74 -1.88
N ARG A 75 4.74 8.80 -1.31
CA ARG A 75 3.52 8.17 -1.86
C ARG A 75 3.79 7.14 -2.95
N ASP A 76 4.63 7.49 -3.92
CA ASP A 76 5.00 6.61 -5.03
C ASP A 76 6.41 6.00 -4.85
N PHE A 77 6.75 5.60 -3.62
CA PHE A 77 8.07 5.06 -3.26
C PHE A 77 8.26 3.59 -3.67
N GLN A 78 8.13 3.32 -4.97
CA GLN A 78 8.27 1.99 -5.57
C GLN A 78 9.66 1.79 -6.18
N SER A 79 10.05 0.54 -6.41
CA SER A 79 11.38 0.17 -6.95
C SER A 79 11.75 0.92 -8.23
N ARG A 80 10.79 1.15 -9.13
CA ARG A 80 11.02 1.88 -10.39
C ARG A 80 11.31 3.37 -10.23
N ASN A 81 10.93 3.96 -9.10
CA ASN A 81 11.19 5.37 -8.80
C ASN A 81 12.51 5.54 -8.02
N ILE A 82 13.27 4.45 -7.84
CA ILE A 82 14.60 4.43 -7.24
C ILE A 82 15.63 4.08 -8.32
N MET A 83 16.50 5.02 -8.63
CA MET A 83 17.59 4.85 -9.60
C MET A 83 18.94 4.78 -8.87
N ILE A 84 19.83 3.91 -9.35
CA ILE A 84 21.22 3.87 -8.90
C ILE A 84 22.08 4.35 -10.06
N THR A 85 22.72 5.51 -9.89
CA THR A 85 23.59 6.14 -10.89
C THR A 85 24.86 6.61 -10.20
N ASP A 86 26.03 6.25 -10.73
CA ASP A 86 27.34 6.62 -10.16
C ASP A 86 27.49 6.25 -8.67
N GLY A 87 26.94 5.10 -8.27
CA GLY A 87 26.95 4.64 -6.87
C GLY A 87 26.04 5.43 -5.92
N ALA A 88 25.25 6.38 -6.43
CA ALA A 88 24.31 7.19 -5.67
C ALA A 88 22.86 6.79 -5.95
N ILE A 89 22.03 6.80 -4.90
CA ILE A 89 20.59 6.61 -4.98
C ILE A 89 19.94 7.94 -5.38
N ARG A 90 19.12 7.92 -6.44
CA ARG A 90 18.27 9.03 -6.86
C ARG A 90 16.81 8.58 -6.82
N ILE A 91 15.97 9.41 -6.20
CA ILE A 91 14.53 9.16 -6.08
C ILE A 91 13.81 10.18 -6.95
N ILE A 92 12.88 9.73 -7.78
CA ILE A 92 12.10 10.54 -8.71
C ILE A 92 10.60 10.42 -8.40
N ASP A 93 9.77 11.25 -9.06
CA ASP A 93 8.30 11.17 -8.97
C ASP A 93 7.72 11.64 -7.61
N PHE A 94 8.40 12.59 -6.95
CA PHE A 94 8.03 13.09 -5.61
C PHE A 94 6.92 14.15 -5.60
N GLN A 95 6.38 14.56 -6.75
CA GLN A 95 5.33 15.58 -6.84
C GLN A 95 3.99 15.14 -6.21
N GLY A 96 3.81 13.85 -5.97
CA GLY A 96 2.69 13.30 -5.20
C GLY A 96 2.83 13.44 -3.68
N GLY A 97 3.98 13.94 -3.23
CA GLY A 97 4.41 13.97 -1.84
C GLY A 97 3.51 14.80 -0.93
N ARG A 98 3.38 14.35 0.31
CA ARG A 98 2.52 14.95 1.34
C ARG A 98 3.00 14.54 2.73
N LEU A 99 2.30 14.97 3.78
CA LEU A 99 2.54 14.43 5.12
C LEU A 99 1.81 13.09 5.30
N GLY A 100 2.45 12.13 5.94
CA GLY A 100 1.90 10.80 6.13
C GLY A 100 2.71 9.93 7.09
N PRO A 101 2.28 8.68 7.29
CA PRO A 101 2.91 7.76 8.21
C PRO A 101 4.15 7.10 7.61
N LEU A 102 5.12 6.80 8.48
CA LEU A 102 6.42 6.21 8.09
C LEU A 102 6.28 4.89 7.33
N GLY A 103 5.32 4.06 7.74
CA GLY A 103 5.13 2.72 7.21
C GLY A 103 4.62 2.67 5.75
N TYR A 104 4.04 3.74 5.21
CA TYR A 104 3.41 3.68 3.89
C TYR A 104 4.44 3.62 2.74
N ASP A 105 5.47 4.47 2.75
CA ASP A 105 6.55 4.39 1.75
C ASP A 105 7.33 3.09 1.91
N LEU A 106 7.52 2.62 3.15
CA LEU A 106 8.16 1.33 3.39
C LEU A 106 7.36 0.18 2.77
N ALA A 107 6.03 0.16 2.99
CA ALA A 107 5.15 -0.81 2.35
C ALA A 107 5.25 -0.72 0.82
N SER A 108 5.21 0.49 0.27
CA SER A 108 5.31 0.73 -1.19
C SER A 108 6.55 0.11 -1.82
N LEU A 109 7.65 0.01 -1.08
CA LEU A 109 8.88 -0.63 -1.51
C LEU A 109 8.89 -2.15 -1.25
N LEU A 110 8.55 -2.57 -0.02
CA LEU A 110 8.70 -3.97 0.41
C LEU A 110 7.68 -4.91 -0.22
N ILE A 111 6.43 -4.44 -0.42
CA ILE A 111 5.37 -5.23 -1.06
C ILE A 111 5.23 -4.93 -2.56
N ASP A 112 6.25 -4.32 -3.17
CA ASP A 112 6.24 -3.95 -4.59
C ASP A 112 6.11 -5.19 -5.51
N PRO A 113 4.99 -5.33 -6.25
CA PRO A 113 4.77 -6.46 -7.13
C PRO A 113 5.75 -6.54 -8.31
N TYR A 114 6.45 -5.46 -8.67
CA TYR A 114 7.43 -5.51 -9.76
C TYR A 114 8.65 -6.35 -9.41
N VAL A 115 9.01 -6.38 -8.13
CA VAL A 115 10.21 -7.09 -7.66
C VAL A 115 9.85 -8.43 -7.02
N CYS A 116 8.66 -8.53 -6.40
CA CYS A 116 8.22 -9.74 -5.71
C CYS A 116 9.25 -10.26 -4.69
N LEU A 117 9.72 -9.39 -3.79
CA LEU A 117 10.68 -9.75 -2.74
C LEU A 117 10.18 -10.94 -1.91
N SER A 118 11.08 -11.85 -1.53
CA SER A 118 10.75 -12.98 -0.65
C SER A 118 10.30 -12.48 0.73
N LYS A 119 9.51 -13.28 1.44
CA LYS A 119 8.97 -12.86 2.74
C LYS A 119 10.06 -12.69 3.80
N GLU A 120 11.09 -13.53 3.74
CA GLU A 120 12.26 -13.46 4.60
C GLU A 120 13.01 -12.14 4.38
N LEU A 121 13.14 -11.71 3.12
CA LEU A 121 13.79 -10.44 2.79
C LEU A 121 12.93 -9.24 3.17
N GLN A 122 11.60 -9.32 3.02
CA GLN A 122 10.68 -8.28 3.49
C GLN A 122 10.80 -8.06 5.00
N GLU A 123 10.78 -9.14 5.79
CA GLU A 123 10.93 -9.06 7.25
C GLU A 123 12.33 -8.56 7.64
N ALA A 124 13.39 -9.05 7.01
CA ALA A 124 14.75 -8.59 7.30
C ALA A 124 14.94 -7.08 7.01
N LEU A 125 14.36 -6.58 5.91
CA LEU A 125 14.41 -5.15 5.57
C LEU A 125 13.53 -4.30 6.49
N LEU A 126 12.39 -4.83 6.94
CA LEU A 126 11.57 -4.17 7.96
C LEU A 126 12.35 -4.06 9.27
N ASP A 127 12.98 -5.14 9.72
CA ASP A 127 13.79 -5.16 10.94
C ASP A 127 14.94 -4.15 10.89
N GLU A 128 15.65 -4.09 9.76
CA GLU A 128 16.71 -3.11 9.52
C GLU A 128 16.17 -1.68 9.55
N TYR A 129 15.04 -1.43 8.88
CA TYR A 129 14.39 -0.12 8.90
C TYR A 129 14.03 0.32 10.32
N LEU A 130 13.42 -0.56 11.11
CA LEU A 130 13.02 -0.28 12.49
C LEU A 130 14.26 0.03 13.35
N SER A 131 15.30 -0.79 13.25
CA SER A 131 16.57 -0.60 13.96
C SER A 131 17.17 0.78 13.67
N GLU A 132 17.20 1.18 12.39
CA GLU A 132 17.75 2.46 11.96
C GLU A 132 16.87 3.66 12.36
N LEU A 133 15.54 3.52 12.30
CA LEU A 133 14.60 4.55 12.70
C LEU A 133 14.67 4.88 14.18
N LEU A 134 14.74 3.86 15.03
CA LEU A 134 14.74 4.03 16.48
C LEU A 134 16.02 4.71 17.01
N LYS A 135 17.07 4.80 16.19
CA LYS A 135 18.27 5.61 16.50
C LYS A 135 18.01 7.12 16.38
N GLN A 136 16.97 7.53 15.66
CA GLN A 136 16.70 8.94 15.32
C GLN A 136 15.36 9.44 15.87
N VAL A 137 14.37 8.56 16.00
CA VAL A 137 13.01 8.90 16.43
C VAL A 137 12.61 8.00 17.60
N LYS A 138 12.13 8.61 18.69
CA LYS A 138 11.54 7.84 19.79
C LYS A 138 10.17 7.33 19.35
N TYR A 139 10.07 6.02 19.16
CA TYR A 139 8.88 5.36 18.65
C TYR A 139 8.73 3.98 19.31
N ASP A 140 7.50 3.48 19.47
CA ASP A 140 7.26 2.12 19.95
C ASP A 140 7.43 1.10 18.79
N PRO A 141 8.41 0.18 18.84
CA PRO A 141 8.60 -0.81 17.79
C PRO A 141 7.38 -1.71 17.56
N HIS A 142 6.60 -2.01 18.59
CA HIS A 142 5.42 -2.86 18.44
C HIS A 142 4.31 -2.12 17.69
N ALA A 143 4.02 -0.87 18.09
CA ALA A 143 3.10 -0.01 17.37
C ALA A 143 3.51 0.15 15.90
N LEU A 144 4.79 0.39 15.61
CA LEU A 144 5.25 0.61 14.24
C LEU A 144 5.09 -0.63 13.34
N ARG A 145 5.23 -1.84 13.88
CA ARG A 145 4.95 -3.08 13.13
C ARG A 145 3.46 -3.26 12.85
N GLU A 146 2.63 -2.98 13.84
CA GLU A 146 1.17 -3.04 13.68
C GLU A 146 0.71 -2.01 12.64
N GLU A 147 1.18 -0.77 12.74
CA GLU A 147 0.91 0.29 11.77
C GLU A 147 1.39 -0.10 10.36
N TYR A 148 2.59 -0.65 10.23
CA TYR A 148 3.12 -1.13 8.96
C TYR A 148 2.22 -2.20 8.32
N LEU A 149 1.68 -3.14 9.12
CA LEU A 149 0.76 -4.17 8.64
C LEU A 149 -0.49 -3.55 8.01
N TYR A 150 -1.14 -2.62 8.71
CA TYR A 150 -2.37 -1.98 8.21
C TYR A 150 -2.11 -1.00 7.07
N LEU A 151 -0.99 -0.29 7.08
CA LEU A 151 -0.56 0.54 5.95
C LEU A 151 -0.21 -0.31 4.72
N SER A 152 0.32 -1.52 4.91
CA SER A 152 0.57 -2.46 3.83
C SER A 152 -0.74 -2.98 3.22
N LEU A 153 -1.78 -3.22 4.03
CA LEU A 153 -3.11 -3.59 3.53
C LEU A 153 -3.68 -2.46 2.65
N GLN A 154 -3.70 -1.24 3.17
CA GLN A 154 -4.12 -0.02 2.46
C GLN A 154 -3.37 0.14 1.13
N ARG A 155 -2.03 0.08 1.18
CA ARG A 155 -1.16 0.16 0.00
C ARG A 155 -1.48 -0.91 -1.03
N ASN A 156 -1.75 -2.14 -0.60
CA ASN A 156 -2.05 -3.23 -1.52
C ASN A 156 -3.41 -3.06 -2.22
N LEU A 157 -4.43 -2.57 -1.51
CA LEU A 157 -5.72 -2.19 -2.10
C LEU A 157 -5.51 -1.14 -3.21
N GLN A 158 -4.70 -0.10 -2.94
CA GLN A 158 -4.34 0.90 -3.94
C GLN A 158 -3.67 0.28 -5.17
N ILE A 159 -2.66 -0.59 -4.96
CA ILE A 159 -1.90 -1.23 -6.03
C ILE A 159 -2.83 -2.05 -6.94
N LEU A 160 -3.70 -2.85 -6.33
CA LEU A 160 -4.65 -3.70 -7.03
C LEU A 160 -5.64 -2.87 -7.87
N GLY A 161 -6.22 -1.83 -7.29
CA GLY A 161 -7.09 -0.89 -8.02
C GLY A 161 -6.36 -0.22 -9.19
N ALA A 162 -5.13 0.24 -8.97
CA ALA A 162 -4.32 0.89 -9.98
C ALA A 162 -3.96 -0.05 -11.16
N PHE A 163 -3.53 -1.28 -10.88
CA PHE A 163 -3.17 -2.22 -11.94
C PHE A 163 -4.38 -2.69 -12.74
N ALA A 164 -5.51 -2.91 -12.07
CA ALA A 164 -6.77 -3.25 -12.72
C ALA A 164 -7.23 -2.14 -13.68
N PHE A 165 -7.22 -0.89 -13.22
CA PHE A 165 -7.58 0.27 -14.03
C PHE A 165 -6.62 0.48 -15.20
N LEU A 166 -5.30 0.47 -14.94
CA LEU A 166 -4.28 0.66 -15.97
C LEU A 166 -4.33 -0.45 -17.03
N GLY A 167 -4.50 -1.69 -16.59
CA GLY A 167 -4.57 -2.85 -17.46
C GLY A 167 -5.82 -2.87 -18.33
N LYS A 168 -7.00 -2.74 -17.71
CA LYS A 168 -8.29 -2.87 -18.42
C LYS A 168 -8.74 -1.57 -19.07
N GLN A 169 -8.84 -0.48 -18.32
CA GLN A 169 -9.41 0.78 -18.85
C GLN A 169 -8.41 1.57 -19.69
N ARG A 170 -7.11 1.53 -19.35
CA ARG A 170 -6.07 2.25 -20.11
C ARG A 170 -5.35 1.36 -21.13
N GLY A 171 -5.75 0.09 -21.27
CA GLY A 171 -5.17 -0.86 -22.23
C GLY A 171 -3.70 -1.18 -22.01
N LYS A 172 -3.13 -0.88 -20.83
CA LYS A 172 -1.72 -1.13 -20.53
C LYS A 172 -1.56 -2.56 -20.02
N SER A 173 -1.61 -3.53 -20.93
CA SER A 173 -1.52 -4.97 -20.62
C SER A 173 -0.30 -5.37 -19.78
N PHE A 174 0.79 -4.60 -19.85
CA PHE A 174 1.98 -4.75 -19.01
C PHE A 174 1.69 -4.84 -17.51
N PHE A 175 0.63 -4.19 -17.00
CA PHE A 175 0.32 -4.20 -15.57
C PHE A 175 -0.41 -5.48 -15.10
N LEU A 176 -1.03 -6.23 -16.02
CA LEU A 176 -1.89 -7.37 -15.68
C LEU A 176 -1.16 -8.51 -14.94
N PRO A 177 0.08 -8.91 -15.33
CA PRO A 177 0.79 -9.97 -14.63
C PRO A 177 1.07 -9.68 -13.15
N PHE A 178 1.06 -8.40 -12.75
CA PHE A 178 1.36 -7.99 -11.39
C PHE A 178 0.13 -8.00 -10.46
N ILE A 179 -1.07 -8.23 -10.99
CA ILE A 179 -2.30 -8.34 -10.18
C ILE A 179 -2.23 -9.60 -9.29
N GLN A 180 -1.81 -10.75 -9.83
CA GLN A 180 -1.75 -12.00 -9.06
C GLN A 180 -0.74 -11.92 -7.88
N PRO A 181 0.51 -11.46 -8.06
CA PRO A 181 1.42 -11.25 -6.94
C PRO A 181 0.86 -10.30 -5.87
N ALA A 182 0.18 -9.22 -6.28
CA ALA A 182 -0.45 -8.28 -5.35
C ALA A 182 -1.58 -8.96 -4.54
N LEU A 183 -2.45 -9.75 -5.20
CA LEU A 183 -3.50 -10.53 -4.54
C LEU A 183 -2.94 -11.54 -3.53
N LEU A 184 -1.86 -12.24 -3.89
CA LEU A 184 -1.18 -13.15 -2.97
C LEU A 184 -0.59 -12.40 -1.76
N SER A 185 -0.05 -11.21 -1.99
CA SER A 185 0.49 -10.37 -0.93
C SER A 185 -0.59 -9.88 0.04
N ILE A 186 -1.73 -9.36 -0.43
CA ILE A 186 -2.81 -8.92 0.47
C ILE A 186 -3.44 -10.09 1.23
N ARG A 187 -3.58 -11.26 0.60
CA ARG A 187 -4.07 -12.46 1.28
C ARG A 187 -3.20 -12.84 2.47
N GLU A 188 -1.88 -12.74 2.32
CA GLU A 188 -0.95 -13.00 3.41
C GLU A 188 -1.01 -11.92 4.50
N LEU A 189 -1.11 -10.65 4.13
CA LEU A 189 -1.30 -9.56 5.09
C LEU A 189 -2.60 -9.73 5.90
N LEU A 190 -3.70 -10.16 5.26
CA LEU A 190 -4.96 -10.43 5.94
C LEU A 190 -4.85 -11.59 6.94
N ARG A 191 -4.02 -12.60 6.68
CA ARG A 191 -3.75 -13.67 7.66
C ARG A 191 -3.02 -13.12 8.89
N LYS A 192 -2.04 -12.24 8.68
CA LYS A 192 -1.31 -11.56 9.76
C LYS A 192 -2.19 -10.62 10.57
N ALA A 193 -3.16 -9.97 9.93
CA ALA A 193 -4.09 -9.03 10.56
C ALA A 193 -5.35 -9.71 11.15
N GLU A 194 -5.29 -11.01 11.44
CA GLU A 194 -6.44 -11.82 11.89
C GLU A 194 -7.61 -11.84 10.87
N SER A 195 -7.49 -12.69 9.85
CA SER A 195 -8.44 -12.78 8.73
C SER A 195 -9.92 -12.93 9.11
N ALA A 196 -10.21 -13.41 10.32
CA ALA A 196 -11.56 -13.52 10.87
C ALA A 196 -12.28 -12.16 11.00
N GLN A 197 -11.53 -11.05 11.07
CA GLN A 197 -12.07 -9.69 11.10
C GLN A 197 -12.50 -9.17 9.72
N TYR A 198 -12.06 -9.82 8.63
CA TYR A 198 -12.25 -9.35 7.25
C TYR A 198 -12.84 -10.43 6.31
N PRO A 199 -13.92 -11.12 6.70
CA PRO A 199 -14.43 -12.27 5.95
C PRO A 199 -14.85 -11.93 4.51
N VAL A 200 -15.45 -10.75 4.27
CA VAL A 200 -15.90 -10.38 2.92
C VAL A 200 -14.71 -10.02 2.04
N LEU A 201 -13.73 -9.27 2.56
CA LEU A 201 -12.51 -8.95 1.82
C LEU A 201 -11.73 -10.21 1.49
N VAL A 202 -11.57 -11.16 2.43
CA VAL A 202 -10.94 -12.45 2.17
C VAL A 202 -11.66 -13.20 1.04
N GLY A 203 -12.99 -13.29 1.10
CA GLY A 203 -13.79 -13.93 0.04
C GLY A 203 -13.64 -13.26 -1.32
N VAL A 204 -13.54 -11.93 -1.36
CA VAL A 204 -13.26 -11.16 -2.59
C VAL A 204 -11.87 -11.51 -3.15
N ILE A 205 -10.83 -11.52 -2.31
CA ILE A 205 -9.46 -11.84 -2.73
C ILE A 205 -9.37 -13.28 -3.28
N ASP A 206 -9.99 -14.25 -2.61
CA ASP A 206 -10.00 -15.64 -3.08
C ASP A 206 -10.77 -15.77 -4.41
N SER A 207 -11.93 -15.10 -4.55
CA SER A 207 -12.68 -15.06 -5.81
C SER A 207 -11.86 -14.44 -6.96
N CYS A 208 -11.06 -13.41 -6.67
CA CYS A 208 -10.17 -12.80 -7.67
C CYS A 208 -9.07 -13.79 -8.11
N LEU A 209 -8.46 -14.49 -7.16
CA LEU A 209 -7.41 -15.49 -7.43
C LEU A 209 -7.95 -16.66 -8.27
N GLU A 210 -9.14 -17.17 -7.95
CA GLU A 210 -9.81 -18.21 -8.74
C GLU A 210 -10.07 -17.77 -10.19
N LYS A 211 -10.58 -16.55 -10.38
CA LYS A 211 -10.82 -15.98 -11.72
C LYS A 211 -9.54 -15.77 -12.54
N ILE A 212 -8.39 -15.53 -11.90
CA ILE A 212 -7.10 -15.48 -12.60
C ILE A 212 -6.65 -16.89 -12.99
N GLY A 213 -6.76 -17.86 -12.07
CA GLY A 213 -6.40 -19.25 -12.33
C GLY A 213 -7.14 -19.84 -13.53
N ASN A 214 -8.46 -19.60 -13.60
CA ASN A 214 -9.32 -20.10 -14.67
C ASN A 214 -9.08 -19.46 -16.05
N LYS A 215 -8.30 -18.37 -16.15
CA LYS A 215 -7.93 -17.74 -17.43
C LYS A 215 -6.65 -18.31 -18.06
N THR A 216 -5.96 -19.20 -17.35
CA THR A 216 -4.65 -19.75 -17.77
C THR A 216 -4.78 -21.20 -18.28
N THR A 217 -6.01 -21.73 -18.36
CA THR A 217 -6.40 -23.02 -18.95
C THR A 217 -7.32 -22.78 -20.14
#